data_AF-A0A2N3YGM1-F1
#
_entry.id   AF-A0A2N3YGM1-F1
#
_cell.length_a   1.000
_cell.length_b   1.000
_cell.length_c   1.000
_cell.angle_alpha   90.00
_cell.angle_beta   90.00
_cell.angle_gamma   90.00
#
_symmetry.space_group_name_H-M   'P 1'
#
loop_
_entity.id
_entity.type
_entity.pdbx_description
1 polymer ?
#
loop_
_entity_poly.entity_id
_entity_poly.type
_entity_poly.pdbx_seq_one_letter_code
_entity_poly.pdbx_strand_id
1 'polypeptide(L)'
;MPETPRRRSRLPIVLTVVGAIVLGLGAVGALAWCSTFGCTVLSEDFEPHGEEAVRARAEATAALAEAGASLAKGHPVLAATTLDDCLAGQHNWKVRDTYSHECFVRDSRVLELAATDAEVGPALTDFDATVRGRGCEASPGGGLDAVRTQYWSPTNPNVVREGAAGLPRAAYDCPDGSRVEARPTGADTRDTDPAAALGPDLAGNDVLSGDRYDAADLASVRASRASLALVVTVSRPYYRTRF
;
A
#
# COMPACT_ATOMS: atom_id res chain seq x y z
N MET A 1 -72.61 -17.39 -48.78
CA MET A 1 -71.39 -16.66 -49.19
C MET A 1 -70.27 -17.12 -48.27
N PRO A 2 -69.16 -17.68 -48.79
CA PRO A 2 -68.07 -18.18 -47.96
C PRO A 2 -67.22 -17.01 -47.44
N GLU A 3 -67.13 -16.86 -46.12
CA GLU A 3 -66.22 -15.91 -45.48
C GLU A 3 -64.78 -16.36 -45.70
N THR A 4 -64.03 -15.61 -46.50
CA THR A 4 -62.58 -15.79 -46.62
C THR A 4 -61.92 -15.51 -45.27
N PRO A 5 -61.14 -16.45 -44.72
CA PRO A 5 -60.46 -16.24 -43.45
C PRO A 5 -59.46 -15.10 -43.59
N ARG A 6 -59.69 -14.02 -42.84
CA ARG A 6 -58.76 -12.87 -42.73
C ARG A 6 -57.41 -13.39 -42.22
N ARG A 7 -56.48 -13.57 -43.15
CA ARG A 7 -55.05 -13.79 -42.89
C ARG A 7 -54.52 -12.56 -42.16
N ARG A 8 -54.67 -12.51 -40.82
CA ARG A 8 -54.03 -11.49 -39.99
C ARG A 8 -52.53 -11.58 -40.26
N SER A 9 -51.99 -10.54 -40.88
CA SER A 9 -50.57 -10.47 -41.21
C SER A 9 -49.78 -10.63 -39.91
N ARG A 10 -48.97 -11.70 -39.82
CA ARG A 10 -48.06 -11.94 -38.68
C ARG A 10 -46.81 -11.05 -38.75
N LEU A 11 -46.70 -10.26 -39.82
CA LEU A 11 -45.59 -9.36 -40.12
C LEU A 11 -45.22 -8.40 -38.97
N PRO A 12 -46.16 -7.68 -38.32
CA PRO A 12 -45.80 -6.75 -37.25
C PRO A 12 -45.26 -7.49 -36.02
N ILE A 13 -45.79 -8.67 -35.69
CA ILE A 13 -45.32 -9.46 -34.54
C ILE A 13 -43.89 -9.95 -34.80
N VAL A 14 -43.61 -10.44 -36.01
CA VAL A 14 -42.26 -10.89 -36.39
C VAL A 14 -41.25 -9.74 -36.33
N LEU A 15 -41.61 -8.55 -36.83
CA LEU A 15 -40.75 -7.38 -36.78
C LEU A 15 -40.47 -6.93 -35.34
N THR A 16 -41.47 -6.94 -34.45
CA THR A 16 -41.28 -6.59 -33.04
C THR A 16 -40.35 -7.58 -32.34
N VAL A 17 -40.51 -8.89 -32.59
CA VAL A 17 -39.66 -9.93 -31.99
C VAL A 17 -38.22 -9.81 -32.48
N VAL A 18 -38.01 -9.62 -33.79
CA VAL A 18 -36.65 -9.43 -34.34
C VAL A 18 -36.01 -8.16 -33.79
N GLY A 19 -36.76 -7.06 -33.70
CA GLY A 19 -36.28 -5.82 -33.10
C GLY A 19 -35.85 -5.99 -31.64
N ALA A 20 -36.64 -6.71 -30.84
CA ALA A 20 -36.31 -6.99 -29.44
C ALA A 20 -35.06 -7.87 -29.28
N ILE A 21 -34.89 -8.88 -30.15
CA ILE A 21 -33.71 -9.74 -30.14
C ILE A 21 -32.44 -8.96 -30.49
N VAL A 22 -32.50 -8.12 -31.54
CA VAL A 22 -31.34 -7.30 -31.95
C VAL A 22 -30.94 -6.32 -30.85
N LEU A 23 -31.91 -5.66 -30.20
CA LEU A 23 -31.64 -4.80 -29.04
C LEU A 23 -31.04 -5.56 -27.86
N GLY A 24 -31.59 -6.74 -27.55
CA GLY A 24 -31.06 -7.60 -26.48
C GLY A 24 -29.62 -8.05 -26.74
N LEU A 25 -29.33 -8.49 -27.96
CA LEU A 25 -27.97 -8.90 -28.36
C LEU A 25 -26.99 -7.70 -28.37
N GLY A 26 -27.44 -6.53 -28.78
CA GLY A 26 -26.66 -5.29 -28.70
C GLY A 26 -26.30 -4.92 -27.26
N ALA A 27 -27.26 -5.01 -26.32
CA ALA A 27 -27.02 -4.76 -24.91
C ALA A 27 -26.05 -5.78 -24.28
N VAL A 28 -26.20 -7.07 -24.59
CA VAL A 28 -25.28 -8.12 -24.13
C VAL A 28 -23.88 -7.91 -24.71
N GLY A 29 -23.77 -7.55 -25.99
CA GLY A 29 -22.50 -7.22 -26.64
C GLY A 29 -21.81 -6.01 -26.01
N ALA A 30 -22.57 -4.95 -25.70
CA ALA A 30 -22.04 -3.76 -25.01
C ALA A 30 -21.58 -4.10 -23.58
N LEU A 31 -22.34 -4.89 -22.83
CA LEU A 31 -21.94 -5.34 -21.48
C LEU A 31 -20.70 -6.24 -21.53
N ALA A 32 -20.61 -7.15 -22.49
CA ALA A 32 -19.42 -8.00 -22.69
C ALA A 32 -18.21 -7.19 -23.13
N TRP A 33 -18.40 -6.16 -23.96
CA TRP A 33 -17.35 -5.22 -24.32
C TRP A 33 -16.89 -4.41 -23.12
N CYS A 34 -17.83 -3.86 -22.34
CA CYS A 34 -17.53 -3.10 -21.13
C CYS A 34 -16.84 -3.94 -20.05
N SER A 35 -17.19 -5.22 -19.91
CA SER A 35 -16.51 -6.13 -18.97
C SER A 35 -15.11 -6.55 -19.44
N THR A 36 -14.86 -6.55 -20.75
CA THR A 36 -13.57 -6.97 -21.32
C THR A 36 -12.60 -5.79 -21.47
N PHE A 37 -13.12 -4.60 -21.80
CA PHE A 37 -12.32 -3.41 -22.14
C PHE A 37 -12.43 -2.28 -21.12
N GLY A 38 -13.23 -2.43 -20.06
CA GLY A 38 -13.42 -1.40 -19.04
C GLY A 38 -14.11 -0.17 -19.60
N CYS A 39 -15.43 -0.18 -19.68
CA CYS A 39 -16.16 1.06 -20.00
C CYS A 39 -16.04 2.04 -18.84
N THR A 40 -15.18 3.05 -18.99
CA THR A 40 -14.93 4.17 -18.07
C THR A 40 -16.10 5.15 -17.92
N VAL A 41 -17.29 4.84 -18.45
CA VAL A 41 -18.45 5.74 -18.39
C VAL A 41 -19.02 5.84 -16.96
N LEU A 42 -18.56 4.98 -16.04
CA LEU A 42 -18.91 4.98 -14.62
C LEU A 42 -17.68 5.11 -13.70
N SER A 43 -16.46 5.29 -14.23
CA SER A 43 -15.28 5.48 -13.38
C SER A 43 -15.33 6.87 -12.78
N GLU A 44 -15.15 6.96 -11.46
CA GLU A 44 -15.03 8.23 -10.75
C GLU A 44 -13.84 9.03 -11.31
N ASP A 45 -14.04 10.33 -11.54
CA ASP A 45 -12.96 11.20 -12.00
C ASP A 45 -11.84 11.25 -10.94
N PHE A 46 -10.61 11.04 -11.38
CA PHE A 46 -9.43 11.07 -10.50
C PHE A 46 -9.01 12.52 -10.24
N GLU A 47 -9.31 13.02 -9.04
CA GLU A 47 -9.05 14.39 -8.59
C GLU A 47 -8.23 14.42 -7.29
N PRO A 48 -6.95 14.03 -7.30
CA PRO A 48 -6.11 13.97 -6.09
C PRO A 48 -5.86 15.35 -5.43
N HIS A 49 -6.16 16.43 -6.14
CA HIS A 49 -6.07 17.82 -5.66
C HIS A 49 -7.44 18.49 -5.48
N GLY A 50 -8.54 17.75 -5.60
CA GLY A 50 -9.89 18.25 -5.32
C GLY A 50 -10.09 18.58 -3.83
N GLU A 51 -11.09 19.41 -3.52
CA GLU A 51 -11.33 19.89 -2.15
C GLU A 51 -11.51 18.74 -1.13
N GLU A 52 -12.22 17.69 -1.52
CA GLU A 52 -12.43 16.51 -0.66
C GLU A 52 -11.13 15.73 -0.41
N ALA A 53 -10.33 15.50 -1.46
CA ALA A 53 -9.06 14.81 -1.36
C ALA A 53 -8.06 15.59 -0.50
N VAL A 54 -8.00 16.92 -0.65
CA VAL A 54 -7.14 17.79 0.17
C VAL A 54 -7.54 17.75 1.65
N ARG A 55 -8.85 17.79 1.96
CA ARG A 55 -9.34 17.66 3.34
C ARG A 55 -9.00 16.29 3.93
N ALA A 56 -9.28 15.21 3.20
CA ALA A 56 -8.97 13.85 3.64
C ALA A 56 -7.46 13.64 3.83
N ARG A 57 -6.63 14.23 2.96
CA ARG A 57 -5.17 14.23 3.09
C ARG A 57 -4.72 14.92 4.38
N ALA A 58 -5.28 16.08 4.70
CA ALA A 58 -4.93 16.81 5.93
C ALA A 58 -5.26 15.99 7.19
N GLU A 59 -6.44 15.36 7.23
CA GLU A 59 -6.85 14.46 8.31
C GLU A 59 -5.92 13.25 8.43
N ALA A 60 -5.60 12.60 7.30
CA ALA A 60 -4.67 11.47 7.28
C ALA A 60 -3.27 11.86 7.74
N THR A 61 -2.78 13.04 7.33
CA THR A 61 -1.46 13.56 7.73
C THR A 61 -1.39 13.80 9.24
N ALA A 62 -2.43 14.40 9.84
CA ALA A 62 -2.49 14.63 11.28
C ALA A 62 -2.46 13.31 12.08
N ALA A 63 -3.26 12.32 11.65
CA ALA A 63 -3.28 11.01 12.29
C ALA A 63 -1.93 10.27 12.17
N LEU A 64 -1.27 10.38 11.01
CA LEU A 64 0.05 9.78 10.79
C LEU A 64 1.15 10.42 11.64
N ALA A 65 1.14 11.74 11.81
CA ALA A 65 2.13 12.42 12.63
C ALA A 65 2.09 11.95 14.09
N GLU A 66 0.90 11.79 14.66
CA GLU A 66 0.70 11.20 15.99
C GLU A 66 1.16 9.75 16.03
N ALA A 67 0.81 8.97 15.00
CA ALA A 67 1.20 7.57 14.88
C ALA A 67 2.71 7.38 14.86
N GLY A 68 3.41 8.09 13.98
CA GLY A 68 4.86 8.02 13.86
C GLY A 68 5.56 8.51 15.12
N ALA A 69 5.07 9.56 15.77
CA ALA A 69 5.62 10.05 17.03
C ALA A 69 5.47 9.03 18.17
N SER A 70 4.33 8.34 18.23
CA SER A 70 4.07 7.28 19.21
C SER A 70 5.03 6.09 19.02
N LEU A 71 5.23 5.64 17.77
CA LEU A 71 6.16 4.55 17.46
C LEU A 71 7.63 4.92 17.69
N ALA A 72 8.00 6.17 17.45
CA ALA A 72 9.35 6.65 17.68
C ALA A 72 9.69 6.87 19.17
N LYS A 73 8.69 6.84 20.06
CA LYS A 73 8.88 7.18 21.47
C LYS A 73 9.86 6.20 22.14
N GLY A 74 10.94 6.74 22.70
CA GLY A 74 11.98 5.96 23.36
C GLY A 74 13.12 5.49 22.43
N HIS A 75 13.03 5.81 21.13
CA HIS A 75 14.05 5.48 20.14
C HIS A 75 14.65 6.75 19.52
N PRO A 76 15.97 6.84 19.35
CA PRO A 76 16.58 7.90 18.56
C PRO A 76 16.05 7.88 17.12
N VAL A 77 15.57 9.03 16.65
CA VAL A 77 15.18 9.21 15.24
C VAL A 77 16.40 9.71 14.48
N LEU A 78 16.93 8.89 13.58
CA LEU A 78 18.12 9.19 12.79
C LEU A 78 17.79 10.01 11.55
N ALA A 79 16.63 9.77 10.96
CA ALA A 79 16.09 10.47 9.80
C ALA A 79 14.56 10.36 9.78
N ALA A 80 13.88 11.30 9.14
CA ALA A 80 12.43 11.25 8.96
C ALA A 80 12.02 11.91 7.65
N THR A 81 11.01 11.37 6.99
CA THR A 81 10.38 12.00 5.83
C THR A 81 8.88 11.73 5.80
N THR A 82 8.14 12.61 5.14
CA THR A 82 6.74 12.40 4.80
C THR A 82 6.57 12.45 3.29
N LEU A 83 5.86 11.47 2.76
CA LEU A 83 5.56 11.34 1.34
C LEU A 83 4.06 11.20 1.12
N ASP A 84 3.60 11.72 -0.02
CA ASP A 84 2.25 11.58 -0.53
C ASP A 84 2.32 10.97 -1.94
N ASP A 85 1.75 9.79 -2.10
CA ASP A 85 1.82 9.00 -3.34
C ASP A 85 0.49 8.33 -3.71
N CYS A 86 0.27 8.12 -5.01
CA CYS A 86 -0.87 7.39 -5.55
C CYS A 86 -0.43 6.15 -6.31
N LEU A 87 -1.12 5.04 -6.03
CA LEU A 87 -1.03 3.78 -6.76
C LEU A 87 -2.13 3.72 -7.81
N ALA A 88 -1.75 3.45 -9.06
CA ALA A 88 -2.69 3.02 -10.09
C ALA A 88 -2.98 1.53 -9.91
N GLY A 89 -4.25 1.18 -9.70
CA GLY A 89 -4.68 -0.21 -9.58
C GLY A 89 -4.69 -0.93 -10.94
N GLN A 90 -4.69 -2.25 -10.88
CA GLN A 90 -4.77 -3.12 -12.04
C GLN A 90 -6.08 -3.91 -12.04
N HIS A 91 -6.83 -3.81 -13.13
CA HIS A 91 -8.00 -4.66 -13.37
C HIS A 91 -7.81 -5.49 -14.64
N ASN A 92 -6.93 -6.49 -14.54
CA ASN A 92 -6.66 -7.44 -15.62
C ASN A 92 -7.00 -8.88 -15.19
N TRP A 93 -6.71 -9.85 -16.06
CA TRP A 93 -7.07 -11.24 -15.79
C TRP A 93 -6.28 -11.90 -14.65
N LYS A 94 -5.09 -11.37 -14.30
CA LYS A 94 -4.24 -11.87 -13.21
C LYS A 94 -4.51 -11.16 -11.89
N VAL A 95 -4.72 -9.84 -11.97
CA VAL A 95 -4.85 -8.95 -10.81
C VAL A 95 -6.16 -8.19 -10.97
N ARG A 96 -7.03 -8.30 -9.97
CA ARG A 96 -8.32 -7.61 -9.91
C ARG A 96 -8.37 -6.74 -8.68
N ASP A 97 -7.74 -5.59 -8.78
CA ASP A 97 -7.78 -4.58 -7.73
C ASP A 97 -9.19 -3.98 -7.63
N THR A 98 -9.52 -3.52 -6.42
CA THR A 98 -10.83 -2.92 -6.12
C THR A 98 -10.91 -1.47 -6.59
N TYR A 99 -9.77 -0.77 -6.60
CA TYR A 99 -9.67 0.66 -6.88
C TYR A 99 -8.80 0.90 -8.12
N SER A 100 -9.20 1.86 -8.95
CA SER A 100 -8.43 2.34 -10.11
C SER A 100 -7.29 3.25 -9.67
N HIS A 101 -7.48 4.03 -8.60
CA HIS A 101 -6.41 4.76 -7.93
C HIS A 101 -6.59 4.67 -6.42
N GLU A 102 -5.47 4.64 -5.71
CA GLU A 102 -5.44 4.72 -4.26
C GLU A 102 -4.26 5.59 -3.81
N CYS A 103 -4.56 6.69 -3.12
CA CYS A 103 -3.57 7.64 -2.65
C CYS A 103 -3.38 7.53 -1.13
N PHE A 104 -2.13 7.67 -0.71
CA PHE A 104 -1.68 7.49 0.66
C PHE A 104 -0.79 8.64 1.08
N VAL A 105 -0.90 9.01 2.35
CA VAL A 105 0.18 9.72 3.03
C VAL A 105 1.01 8.68 3.77
N ARG A 106 2.33 8.87 3.79
CA ARG A 106 3.30 8.00 4.43
C ARG A 106 4.22 8.84 5.33
N ASP A 107 4.29 8.51 6.61
CA ASP A 107 5.34 9.00 7.53
C ASP A 107 6.39 7.90 7.67
N SER A 108 7.62 8.17 7.25
CA SER A 108 8.73 7.22 7.31
C SER A 108 9.83 7.76 8.22
N ARG A 109 10.28 6.95 9.16
CA ARG A 109 11.33 7.31 10.12
C ARG A 109 12.37 6.22 10.20
N VAL A 110 13.64 6.59 10.26
CA VAL A 110 14.72 5.67 10.58
C VAL A 110 14.95 5.73 12.09
N LEU A 111 14.62 4.65 12.78
CA LEU A 111 14.75 4.53 14.22
C LEU A 111 15.94 3.66 14.57
N GLU A 112 16.78 4.11 15.50
CA GLU A 112 17.78 3.28 16.14
C GLU A 112 17.12 2.38 17.19
N LEU A 113 17.20 1.06 17.00
CA LEU A 113 16.60 0.09 17.90
C LEU A 113 17.64 -0.59 18.80
N ALA A 114 18.83 -0.87 18.27
CA ALA A 114 19.91 -1.51 19.02
C ALA A 114 21.27 -0.97 18.59
N ALA A 115 22.07 -0.59 19.58
CA ALA A 115 23.45 -0.14 19.39
C ALA A 115 24.41 -1.33 19.29
N THR A 116 24.05 -2.49 19.85
CA THR A 116 24.86 -3.71 19.82
C THR A 116 24.07 -4.94 19.39
N ASP A 117 24.74 -5.96 18.86
CA ASP A 117 24.09 -7.21 18.38
C ASP A 117 23.33 -7.94 19.50
N ALA A 118 23.80 -7.83 20.75
CA ALA A 118 23.15 -8.42 21.91
C ALA A 118 21.78 -7.80 22.21
N GLU A 119 21.56 -6.55 21.80
CA GLU A 119 20.32 -5.80 22.02
C GLU A 119 19.27 -6.04 20.92
N VAL A 120 19.67 -6.57 19.75
CA VAL A 120 18.78 -6.72 18.58
C VAL A 120 17.54 -7.56 18.91
N GLY A 121 17.72 -8.72 19.53
CA GLY A 121 16.60 -9.61 19.88
C GLY A 121 15.58 -8.98 20.85
N PRO A 122 16.04 -8.43 21.99
CA PRO A 122 15.21 -7.62 22.89
C PRO A 122 14.53 -6.44 22.19
N ALA A 123 15.27 -5.65 21.40
CA ALA A 123 14.74 -4.47 20.72
C ALA A 123 13.63 -4.80 19.71
N LEU A 124 13.76 -5.90 18.96
CA LEU A 124 12.69 -6.40 18.08
C LEU A 124 11.43 -6.78 18.87
N THR A 125 11.60 -7.34 20.07
CA THR A 125 10.48 -7.74 20.95
C THR A 125 9.76 -6.52 21.51
N ASP A 126 10.53 -5.56 22.01
CA ASP A 126 9.99 -4.34 22.61
C ASP A 126 9.29 -3.48 21.56
N PHE A 127 9.86 -3.38 20.35
CA PHE A 127 9.22 -2.64 19.26
C PHE A 127 7.97 -3.33 18.74
N ASP A 128 7.94 -4.68 18.63
CA ASP A 128 6.72 -5.43 18.32
C ASP A 128 5.60 -5.14 19.33
N ALA A 129 5.94 -5.12 20.62
CA ALA A 129 5.01 -4.81 21.69
C ALA A 129 4.49 -3.37 21.60
N THR A 130 5.34 -2.40 21.24
CA THR A 130 4.94 -1.00 20.98
C THR A 130 3.94 -0.91 19.83
N VAL A 131 4.19 -1.59 18.71
CA VAL A 131 3.27 -1.59 17.55
C VAL A 131 1.93 -2.24 17.92
N ARG A 132 1.96 -3.41 18.56
CA ARG A 132 0.74 -4.12 19.01
C ARG A 132 -0.02 -3.39 20.11
N GLY A 133 0.67 -2.65 20.98
CA GLY A 133 0.07 -1.83 22.03
C GLY A 133 -0.85 -0.74 21.47
N ARG A 134 -0.72 -0.40 20.19
CA ARG A 134 -1.62 0.49 19.45
C ARG A 134 -2.83 -0.21 18.84
N GLY A 135 -2.99 -1.51 19.11
CA GLY A 135 -4.03 -2.35 18.53
C GLY A 135 -3.73 -2.83 17.10
N CYS A 136 -2.52 -2.60 16.59
CA CYS A 136 -2.14 -3.07 15.27
C CYS A 136 -1.87 -4.58 15.28
N GLU A 137 -2.39 -5.28 14.27
CA GLU A 137 -2.25 -6.72 14.12
C GLU A 137 -1.21 -7.02 13.04
N ALA A 138 -0.30 -7.94 13.32
CA ALA A 138 0.68 -8.36 12.34
C ALA A 138 0.00 -9.09 11.18
N SER A 139 0.38 -8.77 9.94
CA SER A 139 -0.04 -9.57 8.79
C SER A 139 0.40 -11.03 8.96
N PRO A 140 -0.31 -12.03 8.40
CA PRO A 140 -0.01 -13.44 8.60
C PRO A 140 1.46 -13.79 8.33
N GLY A 141 2.17 -14.27 9.36
CA GLY A 141 3.59 -14.64 9.29
C GLY A 141 4.58 -13.47 9.20
N GLY A 142 4.13 -12.23 9.42
CA GLY A 142 4.89 -11.01 9.10
C GLY A 142 5.13 -10.03 10.25
N GLY A 143 4.98 -10.42 11.52
CA GLY A 143 5.32 -9.55 12.66
C GLY A 143 6.80 -9.63 13.05
N LEU A 144 7.32 -8.61 13.74
CA LEU A 144 8.70 -8.57 14.23
C LEU A 144 9.00 -9.70 15.24
N ASP A 145 8.01 -10.20 15.97
CA ASP A 145 8.16 -11.42 16.77
C ASP A 145 8.51 -12.65 15.90
N ALA A 146 7.90 -12.77 14.72
CA ALA A 146 8.24 -13.81 13.75
C ALA A 146 9.63 -13.57 13.14
N VAL A 147 9.96 -12.31 12.83
CA VAL A 147 11.31 -11.91 12.37
C VAL A 147 12.37 -12.36 13.38
N ARG A 148 12.18 -12.03 14.66
CA ARG A 148 13.07 -12.42 15.75
C ARG A 148 13.19 -13.93 15.87
N THR A 149 12.06 -14.64 15.96
CA THR A 149 12.06 -16.09 16.27
C THR A 149 12.56 -16.96 15.12
N GLN A 150 12.32 -16.56 13.87
CA GLN A 150 12.63 -17.38 12.70
C GLN A 150 13.93 -16.96 12.00
N TYR A 151 14.31 -15.68 12.08
CA TYR A 151 15.41 -15.14 11.28
C TYR A 151 16.59 -14.64 12.12
N TRP A 152 16.36 -14.05 13.30
CA TRP A 152 17.43 -13.58 14.16
C TRP A 152 18.13 -14.73 14.89
N SER A 153 19.07 -15.38 14.19
CA SER A 153 19.89 -16.47 14.70
C SER A 153 21.32 -16.35 14.19
N PRO A 154 22.33 -16.67 15.03
CA PRO A 154 23.73 -16.71 14.60
C PRO A 154 24.03 -17.81 13.56
N THR A 155 23.08 -18.69 13.28
CA THR A 155 23.19 -19.72 12.22
C THR A 155 22.42 -19.36 10.95
N ASN A 156 21.64 -18.28 10.94
CA ASN A 156 20.94 -17.85 9.75
C ASN A 156 21.96 -17.26 8.75
N PRO A 157 22.06 -17.77 7.52
CA PRO A 157 23.09 -17.34 6.57
C PRO A 157 22.98 -15.86 6.20
N ASN A 158 21.78 -15.28 6.19
CA ASN A 158 21.60 -13.85 5.93
C ASN A 158 22.08 -13.01 7.10
N VAL A 159 21.79 -13.42 8.34
CA VAL A 159 22.30 -12.74 9.55
C VAL A 159 23.81 -12.88 9.69
N VAL A 160 24.38 -14.03 9.35
CA VAL A 160 25.84 -14.23 9.36
C VAL A 160 26.52 -13.34 8.32
N ARG A 161 25.92 -13.18 7.14
CA ARG A 161 26.50 -12.38 6.05
C ARG A 161 26.28 -10.87 6.24
N GLU A 162 25.11 -10.48 6.70
CA GLU A 162 24.63 -9.10 6.62
C GLU A 162 24.22 -8.54 8.00
N GLY A 163 24.34 -9.30 9.09
CA GLY A 163 23.85 -8.89 10.41
C GLY A 163 22.33 -8.68 10.41
N ALA A 164 21.85 -7.69 11.17
CA ALA A 164 20.42 -7.41 11.28
C ALA A 164 19.78 -6.90 9.97
N ALA A 165 20.60 -6.49 9.00
CA ALA A 165 20.20 -6.14 7.64
C ALA A 165 19.48 -7.25 6.87
N GLY A 166 19.92 -8.50 7.13
CA GLY A 166 19.43 -9.68 6.45
C GLY A 166 18.07 -10.14 6.97
N LEU A 167 17.50 -9.41 7.93
CA LEU A 167 16.18 -9.69 8.48
C LEU A 167 15.10 -9.24 7.47
N PRO A 168 14.02 -10.04 7.33
CA PRO A 168 12.89 -9.64 6.51
C PRO A 168 12.14 -8.43 7.11
N ARG A 169 11.36 -7.75 6.27
CA ARG A 169 10.42 -6.72 6.70
C ARG A 169 9.26 -7.31 7.51
N ALA A 170 8.70 -6.51 8.40
CA ALA A 170 7.46 -6.79 9.10
C ALA A 170 6.36 -5.81 8.70
N ALA A 171 5.10 -6.26 8.72
CA ALA A 171 3.93 -5.44 8.39
C ALA A 171 2.79 -5.67 9.37
N TYR A 172 2.07 -4.59 9.68
CA TYR A 172 0.96 -4.57 10.62
C TYR A 172 -0.18 -3.71 10.07
N ASP A 173 -1.41 -4.16 10.26
CA ASP A 173 -2.62 -3.43 9.91
C ASP A 173 -3.26 -2.90 11.21
N CYS A 174 -3.57 -1.60 11.26
CA CYS A 174 -4.04 -0.91 12.45
C CYS A 174 -5.55 -0.60 12.38
N PRO A 175 -6.25 -0.47 13.52
CA PRO A 175 -7.70 -0.29 13.56
C PRO A 175 -8.18 1.05 13.00
N ASP A 176 -7.29 2.04 12.91
CA ASP A 176 -7.54 3.35 12.32
C ASP A 176 -7.41 3.36 10.78
N GLY A 177 -7.19 2.18 10.17
CA GLY A 177 -6.99 2.00 8.74
C GLY A 177 -5.57 2.33 8.27
N SER A 178 -4.65 2.64 9.18
CA SER A 178 -3.23 2.78 8.85
C SER A 178 -2.53 1.43 8.76
N ARG A 179 -1.39 1.40 8.08
CA ARG A 179 -0.52 0.25 7.97
C ARG A 179 0.88 0.64 8.43
N VAL A 180 1.48 -0.16 9.30
CA VAL A 180 2.86 0.02 9.79
C VAL A 180 3.73 -1.03 9.13
N GLU A 181 4.80 -0.59 8.48
CA GLU A 181 5.83 -1.45 7.94
C GLU A 181 7.17 -1.12 8.59
N ALA A 182 7.89 -2.16 8.98
CA ALA A 182 9.17 -2.02 9.66
C ALA A 182 10.22 -2.84 8.90
N ARG A 183 11.25 -2.16 8.38
CA ARG A 183 12.27 -2.76 7.53
C ARG A 183 13.67 -2.42 8.05
N PRO A 184 14.56 -3.39 8.26
CA PRO A 184 15.95 -3.10 8.59
C PRO A 184 16.62 -2.21 7.54
N THR A 185 17.33 -1.19 8.00
CA THR A 185 18.32 -0.52 7.16
C THR A 185 19.46 -1.52 6.97
N GLY A 186 19.82 -1.84 5.73
CA GLY A 186 20.88 -2.81 5.49
C GLY A 186 22.19 -2.41 6.19
N ALA A 187 22.99 -3.37 6.67
CA ALA A 187 24.24 -3.16 7.41
C ALA A 187 25.33 -2.60 6.48
N ASP A 188 25.18 -2.81 5.17
CA ASP A 188 25.96 -2.17 4.11
C ASP A 188 25.47 -0.76 3.79
N THR A 189 25.34 0.08 4.82
CA THR A 189 25.11 1.53 4.71
C THR A 189 26.18 2.29 3.90
N ARG A 190 27.15 1.61 3.30
CA ARG A 190 27.93 2.21 2.21
C ARG A 190 27.06 2.49 0.99
N ASP A 191 26.09 1.62 0.64
CA ASP A 191 25.35 1.72 -0.64
C ASP A 191 23.82 1.57 -0.54
N THR A 192 23.23 1.11 0.57
CA THR A 192 21.77 1.13 0.74
C THR A 192 21.31 2.46 1.35
N ASP A 193 21.02 3.42 0.47
CA ASP A 193 20.22 4.61 0.76
C ASP A 193 18.89 4.21 1.44
N PRO A 194 18.55 4.68 2.66
CA PRO A 194 17.20 4.62 3.22
C PRO A 194 16.07 4.95 2.25
N ALA A 195 16.27 5.82 1.25
CA ALA A 195 15.32 6.04 0.17
C ALA A 195 15.17 4.81 -0.74
N ALA A 196 16.20 3.99 -0.92
CA ALA A 196 16.10 2.69 -1.59
C ALA A 196 15.36 1.63 -0.76
N ALA A 197 15.26 1.80 0.57
CA ALA A 197 14.37 0.98 1.38
C ALA A 197 12.89 1.32 1.13
N LEU A 198 12.58 2.56 0.74
CA LEU A 198 11.27 3.00 0.27
C LEU A 198 11.06 2.73 -1.24
N GLY A 199 12.14 2.68 -2.02
CA GLY A 199 12.11 2.60 -3.49
C GLY A 199 11.22 1.50 -4.08
N PRO A 200 11.23 0.24 -3.57
CA PRO A 200 10.33 -0.81 -4.03
C PRO A 200 8.85 -0.51 -3.79
N ASP A 201 8.53 0.23 -2.72
CA ASP A 201 7.14 0.58 -2.38
C ASP A 201 6.64 1.83 -3.14
N LEU A 202 7.56 2.56 -3.79
CA LEU A 202 7.29 3.71 -4.67
C LEU A 202 7.39 3.39 -6.17
N ALA A 203 7.81 2.17 -6.52
CA ALA A 203 8.01 1.77 -7.90
C ALA A 203 6.66 1.62 -8.63
N GLY A 204 6.33 2.60 -9.46
CA GLY A 204 5.07 2.63 -10.22
C GLY A 204 4.01 3.58 -9.65
N ASN A 205 4.38 4.45 -8.71
CA ASN A 205 3.46 5.36 -8.03
C ASN A 205 3.65 6.79 -8.56
N ASP A 206 2.55 7.53 -8.69
CA ASP A 206 2.59 8.97 -8.93
C ASP A 206 2.81 9.67 -7.58
N VAL A 207 4.02 10.18 -7.37
CA VAL A 207 4.34 10.98 -6.18
C VAL A 207 3.69 12.35 -6.34
N LEU A 208 2.72 12.65 -5.48
CA LEU A 208 2.02 13.92 -5.49
C LEU A 208 2.81 15.01 -4.79
N SER A 209 3.46 14.68 -3.68
CA SER A 209 4.34 15.60 -2.94
C SER A 209 5.13 14.87 -1.86
N GLY A 210 6.15 15.53 -1.32
CA GLY A 210 6.91 15.03 -0.18
C GLY A 210 8.40 14.98 -0.45
N ASP A 211 9.15 14.84 0.63
CA ASP A 211 10.59 14.82 0.59
C ASP A 211 11.09 13.36 0.54
N ARG A 212 12.28 13.17 0.00
CA ARG A 212 13.00 11.89 0.15
C ARG A 212 14.12 12.11 1.14
N TYR A 213 14.59 11.02 1.77
CA TYR A 213 15.78 11.09 2.59
C TYR A 213 16.93 11.76 1.83
N ASP A 214 17.55 12.74 2.44
CA ASP A 214 18.62 13.53 1.82
C ASP A 214 20.01 13.03 2.23
N ALA A 215 21.07 13.67 1.71
CA ALA A 215 22.44 13.27 2.03
C ALA A 215 22.79 13.43 3.53
N ALA A 216 22.15 14.36 4.25
CA ALA A 216 22.35 14.56 5.67
C ALA A 216 21.67 13.45 6.50
N ASP A 217 20.46 13.04 6.11
CA ASP A 217 19.78 11.87 6.68
C ASP A 217 20.64 10.62 6.55
N LEU A 218 21.18 10.39 5.34
CA LEU A 218 22.07 9.27 5.08
C LEU A 218 23.35 9.32 5.93
N ALA A 219 23.91 10.51 6.13
CA ALA A 219 25.07 10.69 6.98
C ALA A 219 24.75 10.41 8.45
N SER A 220 23.59 10.83 8.95
CA SER A 220 23.10 10.56 10.31
C SER A 220 22.96 9.07 10.58
N VAL A 221 22.30 8.34 9.65
CA VAL A 221 22.12 6.89 9.75
C VAL A 221 23.46 6.15 9.74
N ARG A 222 24.41 6.55 8.88
CA ARG A 222 25.76 5.97 8.86
C ARG A 222 26.56 6.26 10.13
N ALA A 223 26.36 7.44 10.72
CA ALA A 223 27.09 7.87 11.91
C ALA A 223 26.65 7.14 13.18
N SER A 224 25.39 6.67 13.25
CA SER A 224 24.88 5.96 14.43
C SER A 224 25.62 4.64 14.69
N ARG A 225 26.05 3.94 13.62
CA ARG A 225 26.67 2.61 13.69
C ARG A 225 25.82 1.60 14.49
N ALA A 226 24.51 1.79 14.48
CA ALA A 226 23.57 0.90 15.14
C ALA A 226 23.69 -0.53 14.58
N SER A 227 23.69 -1.54 15.45
CA SER A 227 23.55 -2.94 15.05
C SER A 227 22.18 -3.22 14.40
N LEU A 228 21.15 -2.46 14.79
CA LEU A 228 19.86 -2.45 14.11
C LEU A 228 19.28 -1.03 14.11
N ALA A 229 19.02 -0.52 12.90
CA ALA A 229 18.07 0.55 12.68
C ALA A 229 16.94 0.07 11.76
N LEU A 230 15.73 0.54 12.01
CA LEU A 230 14.54 0.22 11.22
C LEU A 230 14.05 1.46 10.49
N VAL A 231 13.80 1.33 9.19
CA VAL A 231 12.88 2.20 8.47
C VAL A 231 11.47 1.78 8.87
N VAL A 232 10.81 2.62 9.65
CA VAL A 232 9.43 2.43 10.10
C VAL A 232 8.56 3.38 9.29
N THR A 233 7.71 2.82 8.44
CA THR A 233 6.78 3.56 7.59
C THR A 233 5.37 3.32 8.09
N VAL A 234 4.65 4.39 8.42
CA VAL A 234 3.22 4.37 8.67
C VAL A 234 2.55 4.96 7.44
N SER A 235 1.67 4.19 6.78
CA SER A 235 0.90 4.65 5.63
C SER A 235 -0.59 4.71 5.95
N ARG A 236 -1.29 5.71 5.40
CA ARG A 236 -2.73 5.85 5.54
C ARG A 236 -3.37 6.24 4.21
N PRO A 237 -4.30 5.44 3.68
CA PRO A 237 -5.05 5.81 2.49
C PRO A 237 -5.97 6.99 2.81
N TYR A 238 -6.08 7.94 1.90
CA TYR A 238 -6.96 9.11 2.06
C TYR A 238 -7.86 9.38 0.85
N TYR A 239 -7.54 8.84 -0.32
CA TYR A 239 -8.34 9.03 -1.53
C TYR A 239 -8.30 7.78 -2.40
N ARG A 240 -9.45 7.39 -2.95
CA ARG A 240 -9.62 6.18 -3.77
C ARG A 240 -10.66 6.44 -4.85
N THR A 241 -10.43 5.93 -6.05
CA THR A 241 -11.43 5.87 -7.12
C THR A 241 -11.69 4.42 -7.49
N ARG A 242 -12.94 4.06 -7.79
CA ARG A 242 -13.27 2.69 -8.26
C ARG A 242 -13.10 2.55 -9.78
N PHE A 243 -12.98 1.30 -10.25
CA PHE A 243 -13.06 0.96 -11.68
C PHE A 243 -14.48 1.12 -12.22
#